data_AF-A0A1B9YKC2-F1
#
_entry.id   AF-A0A1B9YKC2-F1
#
_cell.length_a   1.000
_cell.length_b   1.000
_cell.length_c   1.000
_cell.angle_alpha   90.00
_cell.angle_beta   90.00
_cell.angle_gamma   90.00
#
_symmetry.space_group_name_H-M   'P 1'
#
loop_
_entity.id
_entity.type
_entity.pdbx_description
1 polymer ?
#
loop_
_entity_poly.entity_id
_entity_poly.type
_entity_poly.pdbx_seq_one_letter_code
_entity_poly.pdbx_strand_id
1 'polypeptide(L)'
;MAHLPPRLSWDDVRRAIDAIGKATPIDLRDRAVLLLLATTGIRNGELRALQLQDIDWRAGEVFVRRTKGKRDRVAPLLEEAGAALANYILRARPKVDSPFLFLSFTPPVGPFKSASPVSRIVRKRLRHGGVALGRVGGAHLLRHSLATQLVGRRRPINEVADLLGHRSINTTALYVKVAASQLAEVALPFPGGAA
;
A
#
# COMPACT_ATOMS: atom_id res chain seq x y z
N MET A 1 -14.69 -9.04 -22.37
CA MET A 1 -14.92 -8.98 -20.91
C MET A 1 -13.69 -8.38 -20.23
N ALA A 2 -13.77 -7.13 -19.76
CA ALA A 2 -12.61 -6.48 -19.14
C ALA A 2 -12.34 -7.08 -17.74
N HIS A 3 -11.29 -7.90 -17.63
CA HIS A 3 -10.85 -8.53 -16.39
C HIS A 3 -10.61 -7.47 -15.31
N LEU A 4 -11.36 -7.58 -14.20
CA LEU A 4 -11.10 -6.79 -13.01
C LEU A 4 -9.77 -7.28 -12.42
N PRO A 5 -8.81 -6.39 -12.10
CA PRO A 5 -7.51 -6.83 -11.61
C PRO A 5 -7.65 -7.70 -10.37
N PRO A 6 -6.73 -8.64 -10.13
CA PRO A 6 -6.73 -9.46 -8.92
C PRO A 6 -6.75 -8.55 -7.68
N ARG A 7 -7.53 -8.92 -6.67
CA ARG A 7 -7.72 -8.16 -5.42
C ARG A 7 -7.38 -9.07 -4.26
N LEU A 8 -6.78 -8.51 -3.22
CA LEU A 8 -6.54 -9.20 -1.96
C LEU A 8 -7.62 -8.81 -0.96
N SER A 9 -8.13 -9.79 -0.21
CA SER A 9 -8.91 -9.49 0.99
C SER A 9 -8.00 -8.87 2.05
N TRP A 10 -8.56 -8.09 2.98
CA TRP A 10 -7.76 -7.61 4.11
C TRP A 10 -7.25 -8.78 4.96
N ASP A 11 -8.01 -9.86 5.06
CA ASP A 11 -7.60 -11.05 5.81
C ASP A 11 -6.37 -11.71 5.19
N ASP A 12 -6.27 -11.77 3.86
CA ASP A 12 -5.07 -12.23 3.16
C ASP A 12 -3.85 -11.36 3.46
N VAL A 13 -4.03 -10.04 3.39
CA VAL A 13 -2.96 -9.08 3.68
C VAL A 13 -2.55 -9.18 5.15
N ARG A 14 -3.52 -9.33 6.06
CA ARG A 14 -3.30 -9.46 7.49
C ARG A 14 -2.55 -10.73 7.82
N ARG A 15 -2.99 -11.89 7.30
CA ARG A 15 -2.27 -13.16 7.43
C ARG A 15 -0.83 -13.06 6.94
N ALA A 16 -0.60 -12.39 5.81
CA ALA A 16 0.74 -12.19 5.29
C ALA A 16 1.63 -11.30 6.17
N ILE A 17 1.06 -10.30 6.86
CA ILE A 17 1.78 -9.45 7.82
C ILE A 17 2.08 -10.23 9.10
N ASP A 18 1.10 -10.98 9.61
CA ASP A 18 1.22 -11.74 10.86
C ASP A 18 2.17 -12.95 10.72
N ALA A 19 2.30 -13.49 9.51
CA ALA A 19 3.28 -14.53 9.19
C ALA A 19 4.73 -14.02 9.08
N ILE A 20 4.98 -12.70 9.18
CA ILE A 20 6.35 -12.16 9.19
C ILE A 20 6.94 -12.36 10.58
N GLY A 21 8.15 -12.92 10.62
CA GLY A 21 8.92 -13.07 11.86
C GLY A 21 9.12 -11.74 12.60
N LYS A 22 9.59 -11.82 13.84
CA LYS A 22 9.86 -10.63 14.68
C LYS A 22 11.33 -10.48 15.08
N ALA A 23 12.20 -11.34 14.56
CA ALA A 23 13.56 -11.50 15.06
C ALA A 23 14.62 -10.91 14.10
N THR A 24 14.49 -11.12 12.79
CA THR A 24 15.56 -10.75 11.86
C THR A 24 15.44 -9.30 11.37
N PRO A 25 16.54 -8.63 11.04
CA PRO A 25 16.49 -7.28 10.46
C PRO A 25 15.65 -7.20 9.17
N ILE A 26 15.66 -8.28 8.37
CA ILE A 26 14.87 -8.39 7.15
C ILE A 26 13.37 -8.49 7.48
N ASP A 27 13.00 -9.24 8.52
CA ASP A 27 11.60 -9.35 8.94
C ASP A 27 11.06 -8.02 9.46
N LEU A 28 11.83 -7.32 10.31
CA LEU A 28 11.43 -6.02 10.83
C LEU A 28 11.23 -4.99 9.70
N ARG A 29 12.14 -4.96 8.72
CA ARG A 29 11.97 -4.12 7.52
C ARG A 29 10.73 -4.52 6.74
N ASP A 30 10.58 -5.80 6.41
CA ASP A 30 9.51 -6.26 5.54
C ASP A 30 8.14 -6.03 6.17
N ARG A 31 8.01 -6.23 7.49
CA ARG A 31 6.79 -5.93 8.26
C ARG A 31 6.42 -4.46 8.16
N ALA A 32 7.38 -3.56 8.39
CA ALA A 32 7.18 -2.13 8.27
C ALA A 32 6.79 -1.70 6.84
N VAL A 33 7.44 -2.28 5.82
CA VAL A 33 7.10 -2.04 4.41
C VAL A 33 5.67 -2.49 4.09
N LEU A 34 5.27 -3.70 4.49
CA LEU A 34 3.93 -4.21 4.19
C LEU A 34 2.85 -3.41 4.91
N LEU A 35 3.02 -3.12 6.19
CA LEU A 35 2.06 -2.32 6.96
C LEU A 35 1.88 -0.95 6.34
N LEU A 36 2.96 -0.23 6.05
CA LEU A 36 2.86 1.11 5.48
C LEU A 36 2.17 1.10 4.10
N LEU A 37 2.50 0.13 3.23
CA LEU A 37 1.82 -0.02 1.93
C LEU A 37 0.33 -0.35 2.08
N ALA A 38 -0.01 -1.23 3.01
CA ALA A 38 -1.36 -1.76 3.19
C ALA A 38 -2.29 -0.75 3.84
N THR A 39 -1.80 0.12 4.73
CA THR A 39 -2.62 1.07 5.50
C THR A 39 -2.69 2.46 4.86
N THR A 40 -1.62 2.92 4.22
CA THR A 40 -1.57 4.27 3.61
C THR A 40 -1.82 4.24 2.10
N GLY A 41 -1.71 3.07 1.48
CA GLY A 41 -1.78 2.92 0.03
C GLY A 41 -0.65 3.61 -0.71
N ILE A 42 0.43 4.06 -0.05
CA ILE A 42 1.56 4.76 -0.69
C ILE A 42 2.10 3.99 -1.91
N ARG A 43 2.50 4.71 -2.97
CA ARG A 43 3.04 4.06 -4.18
C ARG A 43 4.43 3.53 -3.90
N ASN A 44 4.83 2.50 -4.66
CA ASN A 44 6.19 1.94 -4.59
C ASN A 44 7.28 3.01 -4.72
N GLY A 45 7.18 3.91 -5.71
CA GLY A 45 8.15 4.99 -5.88
C GLY A 45 8.16 6.01 -4.73
N GLU A 46 7.00 6.29 -4.15
CA GLU A 46 6.85 7.19 -2.99
C GLU A 46 7.47 6.54 -1.74
N LEU A 47 7.18 5.26 -1.48
CA LEU A 47 7.79 4.52 -0.35
C LEU A 47 9.31 4.47 -0.41
N ARG A 48 9.89 4.30 -1.61
CA ARG A 48 11.34 4.30 -1.81
C ARG A 48 11.97 5.67 -1.63
N ALA A 49 11.19 6.73 -1.83
CA ALA A 49 11.65 8.12 -1.71
C ALA A 49 11.46 8.69 -0.30
N LEU A 50 10.68 8.03 0.57
CA LEU A 50 10.48 8.47 1.95
C LEU A 50 11.82 8.59 2.69
N GLN A 51 11.96 9.68 3.43
CA GLN A 51 13.10 9.96 4.29
C GLN A 51 12.70 9.86 5.76
N LEU A 52 13.69 9.77 6.65
CA LEU A 52 13.45 9.70 8.09
C LEU A 52 12.70 10.95 8.60
N GLN A 53 12.99 12.13 8.05
CA GLN A 53 12.31 13.38 8.43
C GLN A 53 10.85 13.48 7.95
N ASP A 54 10.40 12.56 7.11
CA ASP A 54 9.02 12.57 6.59
C ASP A 54 8.04 11.93 7.56
N ILE A 55 8.50 11.44 8.71
CA ILE A 55 7.66 10.84 9.75
C ILE A 55 7.47 11.84 10.88
N ASP A 56 6.24 12.32 11.05
CA ASP A 56 5.84 13.06 12.24
C ASP A 56 5.26 12.09 13.27
N TRP A 57 6.10 11.72 14.25
CA TRP A 57 5.73 10.80 15.31
C TRP A 57 4.71 11.39 16.30
N ARG A 58 4.66 12.72 16.45
CA ARG A 58 3.75 13.39 17.39
C ARG A 58 2.36 13.50 16.79
N ALA A 59 2.28 13.85 15.52
CA ALA A 59 1.03 13.91 14.79
C ALA A 59 0.53 12.52 14.37
N GLY A 60 1.42 11.51 14.32
CA GLY A 60 1.09 10.20 13.79
C GLY A 60 0.86 10.27 12.29
N GLU A 61 1.78 10.89 11.56
CA GLU A 61 1.63 11.22 10.15
C GLU A 61 2.87 10.89 9.32
N VAL A 62 2.65 10.58 8.05
CA VAL A 62 3.70 10.40 7.04
C VAL A 62 3.52 11.43 5.93
N PHE A 63 4.53 12.26 5.74
CA PHE A 63 4.58 13.23 4.66
C PHE A 63 5.07 12.59 3.35
N VAL A 64 4.17 12.45 2.39
CA VAL A 64 4.48 11.82 1.09
C VAL A 64 4.83 12.90 0.07
N ARG A 65 6.14 13.13 -0.11
CA ARG A 65 6.69 14.06 -1.10
C ARG A 65 6.35 13.66 -2.54
N ARG A 66 6.14 14.65 -3.40
CA ARG A 66 5.84 14.42 -4.83
C ARG A 66 6.93 13.60 -5.53
N THR A 67 6.48 12.66 -6.35
CA THR A 67 7.22 12.22 -7.55
C THR A 67 6.51 12.78 -8.78
N LYS A 68 7.26 13.47 -9.66
CA LYS A 68 6.89 14.02 -10.99
C LYS A 68 5.37 14.25 -11.20
N GLY A 69 4.88 15.46 -10.90
CA GLY A 69 3.55 15.95 -11.30
C GLY A 69 2.37 15.69 -10.34
N LYS A 70 2.61 15.22 -9.11
CA LYS A 70 1.57 15.01 -8.07
C LYS A 70 1.56 16.13 -7.03
N ARG A 71 0.57 16.18 -6.12
CA ARG A 71 0.60 17.04 -4.92
C ARG A 71 1.27 16.30 -3.78
N ASP A 72 1.93 17.04 -2.89
CA ASP A 72 2.32 16.52 -1.58
C ASP A 72 1.05 16.15 -0.82
N ARG A 73 1.12 15.09 -0.03
CA ARG A 73 0.00 14.68 0.82
C ARG A 73 0.50 14.11 2.13
N VAL A 74 -0.32 14.25 3.14
CA VAL A 74 -0.13 13.60 4.43
C VAL A 74 -0.97 12.33 4.46
N ALA A 75 -0.39 11.25 4.96
CA ALA A 75 -1.10 10.01 5.22
C ALA A 75 -1.04 9.68 6.72
N PRO A 76 -2.13 9.17 7.32
CA PRO A 76 -2.11 8.80 8.72
C PRO A 76 -1.17 7.61 8.95
N LEU A 77 -0.35 7.70 9.99
CA LEU A 77 0.49 6.63 10.49
C LEU A 77 -0.24 5.92 11.63
N LEU A 78 -0.92 4.82 11.30
CA LEU A 78 -1.58 4.00 12.31
C LEU A 78 -0.56 3.45 13.31
N GLU A 79 -0.97 3.29 14.57
CA GLU A 79 -0.13 2.87 15.69
C GLU A 79 0.72 1.62 15.36
N GLU A 80 0.09 0.58 14.79
CA GLU A 80 0.81 -0.65 14.43
C GLU A 80 1.89 -0.43 13.36
N ALA A 81 1.61 0.42 12.36
CA ALA A 81 2.56 0.78 11.33
C ALA A 81 3.70 1.64 11.92
N GLY A 82 3.38 2.57 12.81
CA GLY A 82 4.36 3.37 13.55
C GLY A 82 5.27 2.50 14.42
N ALA A 83 4.72 1.57 15.19
CA ALA A 83 5.49 0.63 16.01
C ALA A 83 6.40 -0.26 15.16
N ALA A 84 5.93 -0.72 13.99
CA ALA A 84 6.76 -1.48 13.06
C ALA A 84 7.91 -0.64 12.47
N LEU A 85 7.62 0.60 12.08
CA LEU A 85 8.64 1.54 11.60
C LEU A 85 9.68 1.84 12.68
N ALA A 86 9.27 2.13 13.91
CA ALA A 86 10.16 2.41 15.02
C ALA A 86 11.08 1.20 15.30
N ASN A 87 10.52 -0.01 15.35
CA ASN A 87 11.31 -1.24 15.50
C ASN A 87 12.33 -1.42 14.38
N TYR A 88 11.94 -1.17 13.13
CA TYR A 88 12.87 -1.23 12.02
C TYR A 88 13.98 -0.18 12.15
N ILE A 89 13.64 1.09 12.35
CA ILE A 89 14.60 2.20 12.42
C ILE A 89 15.60 2.00 13.56
N LEU A 90 15.12 1.63 14.75
CA LEU A 90 15.95 1.54 15.95
C LEU A 90 16.78 0.26 16.03
N ARG A 91 16.27 -0.85 15.49
CA ARG A 91 16.85 -2.19 15.75
C ARG A 91 17.44 -2.88 14.53
N ALA A 92 17.04 -2.48 13.32
CA ALA A 92 17.34 -3.25 12.11
C ALA A 92 17.89 -2.42 10.95
N ARG A 93 17.58 -1.12 10.86
CA ARG A 93 18.01 -0.27 9.76
C ARG A 93 19.54 -0.22 9.72
N PRO A 94 20.18 -0.56 8.58
CA PRO A 94 21.63 -0.49 8.46
C PRO A 94 22.18 0.89 8.84
N LYS A 95 23.29 0.90 9.58
CA LYS A 95 23.99 2.12 10.00
C LYS A 95 24.87 2.64 8.87
N VAL A 96 24.23 3.27 7.89
CA VAL A 96 24.88 3.96 6.77
C VAL A 96 24.37 5.39 6.66
N ASP A 97 25.21 6.29 6.15
CA ASP A 97 24.83 7.68 5.92
C ASP A 97 23.84 7.76 4.74
N SER A 98 22.56 7.79 5.07
CA SER A 98 21.48 7.86 4.09
C SER A 98 20.23 8.45 4.75
N PRO A 99 19.57 9.43 4.13
CA PRO A 99 18.34 10.01 4.67
C PRO A 99 17.12 9.11 4.43
N PHE A 100 17.20 8.16 3.49
CA PHE A 100 16.06 7.33 3.08
C PHE A 100 15.61 6.40 4.20
N LEU A 101 14.30 6.32 4.42
CA LEU A 101 13.70 5.51 5.46
C LEU A 101 14.06 4.03 5.29
N PHE A 102 13.78 3.46 4.12
CA PHE A 102 14.01 2.04 3.83
C PHE A 102 15.27 1.78 3.02
N LEU A 103 16.07 0.84 3.51
CA LEU A 103 17.32 0.42 2.88
C LEU A 103 17.31 -1.06 2.48
N SER A 104 18.10 -1.35 1.45
CA SER A 104 18.49 -2.69 1.04
C SER A 104 19.54 -3.25 1.99
N PHE A 105 19.41 -4.53 2.34
CA PHE A 105 20.46 -5.30 3.05
C PHE A 105 21.44 -5.98 2.08
N THR A 106 21.20 -5.90 0.77
CA THR A 106 22.11 -6.45 -0.24
C THR A 106 23.20 -5.43 -0.57
N PRO A 107 24.50 -5.82 -0.58
CA PRO A 107 25.59 -4.95 -1.00
C PRO A 107 25.43 -4.41 -2.45
N PRO A 108 25.80 -3.14 -2.71
CA PRO A 108 26.13 -2.12 -1.72
C PRO A 108 24.88 -1.72 -0.92
N VAL A 109 25.00 -1.71 0.41
CA VAL A 109 23.93 -1.35 1.35
C VAL A 109 23.55 0.12 1.11
N GLY A 110 22.25 0.38 1.00
CA GLY A 110 21.77 1.72 0.66
C GLY A 110 20.31 1.72 0.22
N PRO A 111 19.79 2.84 -0.31
CA PRO A 111 18.40 2.96 -0.71
C PRO A 111 18.02 2.00 -1.85
N PHE A 112 16.73 1.71 -1.97
CA PHE A 112 16.22 0.88 -3.06
C PHE A 112 16.39 1.56 -4.43
N LYS A 113 17.35 1.07 -5.22
CA LYS A 113 17.69 1.62 -6.54
C LYS A 113 16.58 1.49 -7.60
N SER A 114 15.65 0.56 -7.44
CA SER A 114 14.54 0.35 -8.38
C SER A 114 13.26 -0.10 -7.67
N ALA A 115 12.15 -0.22 -8.41
CA ALA A 115 10.88 -0.69 -7.85
C ALA A 115 10.86 -2.20 -7.55
N SER A 116 11.77 -2.96 -8.16
CA SER A 116 11.80 -4.43 -8.12
C SER A 116 11.98 -5.00 -6.70
N PRO A 117 12.90 -4.50 -5.84
CA PRO A 117 13.04 -4.99 -4.46
C PRO A 117 11.76 -4.90 -3.64
N VAL A 118 11.07 -3.76 -3.64
CA VAL A 118 9.83 -3.58 -2.88
C VAL A 118 8.74 -4.54 -3.38
N SER A 119 8.58 -4.66 -4.70
CA SER A 119 7.61 -5.62 -5.27
C SER A 119 7.97 -7.07 -4.95
N ARG A 120 9.27 -7.42 -4.90
CA ARG A 120 9.75 -8.74 -4.49
C ARG A 120 9.47 -9.03 -3.02
N ILE A 121 9.70 -8.06 -2.13
CA ILE A 121 9.38 -8.16 -0.69
C ILE A 121 7.89 -8.47 -0.52
N VAL A 122 7.02 -7.65 -1.12
CA VAL A 122 5.56 -7.82 -1.03
C VAL A 122 5.14 -9.20 -1.55
N ARG A 123 5.60 -9.61 -2.74
CA ARG A 123 5.28 -10.93 -3.30
C ARG A 123 5.78 -12.08 -2.44
N LYS A 124 6.99 -11.96 -1.87
CA LYS A 124 7.57 -12.97 -0.98
C LYS A 124 6.71 -13.15 0.26
N ARG A 125 6.35 -12.06 0.94
CA ARG A 125 5.58 -12.12 2.19
C ARG A 125 4.13 -12.53 1.99
N LEU A 126 3.48 -12.07 0.92
CA LEU A 126 2.16 -12.56 0.54
C LEU A 126 2.15 -14.08 0.31
N ARG A 127 3.10 -14.61 -0.46
CA ARG A 127 3.21 -16.07 -0.67
C ARG A 127 3.51 -16.83 0.62
N HIS A 128 4.39 -16.29 1.46
CA HIS A 128 4.69 -16.87 2.77
C HIS A 128 3.45 -16.93 3.68
N GLY A 129 2.56 -15.94 3.57
CA GLY A 129 1.25 -15.93 4.26
C GLY A 129 0.17 -16.79 3.60
N GLY A 130 0.51 -17.65 2.64
CA GLY A 130 -0.45 -18.53 1.96
C GLY A 130 -1.28 -17.87 0.86
N VAL A 131 -0.96 -16.64 0.46
CA VAL A 131 -1.72 -15.92 -0.57
C VAL A 131 -1.28 -16.38 -1.97
N ALA A 132 -2.22 -16.96 -2.72
CA ALA A 132 -2.02 -17.32 -4.12
C ALA A 132 -1.93 -16.07 -4.98
N LEU A 133 -0.78 -15.84 -5.62
CA LEU A 133 -0.55 -14.69 -6.49
C LEU A 133 -0.47 -15.12 -7.95
N GLY A 134 -1.23 -14.43 -8.82
CA GLY A 134 -1.07 -14.51 -10.27
C GLY A 134 0.11 -13.69 -10.81
N ARG A 135 0.12 -13.43 -12.13
CA ARG A 135 1.19 -12.64 -12.80
C ARG A 135 1.30 -11.18 -12.31
N VAL A 136 0.18 -10.58 -11.88
CA VAL A 136 0.13 -9.21 -11.36
C VAL A 136 0.29 -9.26 -9.83
N GLY A 137 1.40 -8.78 -9.31
CA GLY A 137 1.65 -8.79 -7.86
C GLY A 137 2.67 -7.73 -7.43
N GLY A 138 2.71 -7.43 -6.13
CA GLY A 138 3.62 -6.44 -5.54
C GLY A 138 2.89 -5.25 -4.93
N ALA A 139 3.60 -4.14 -4.70
CA ALA A 139 3.04 -2.97 -4.00
C ALA A 139 1.77 -2.38 -4.63
N HIS A 140 1.64 -2.44 -5.97
CA HIS A 140 0.42 -1.97 -6.65
C HIS A 140 -0.82 -2.77 -6.27
N LEU A 141 -0.68 -4.08 -6.01
CA LEU A 141 -1.79 -4.94 -5.62
C LEU A 141 -2.34 -4.56 -4.24
N LEU A 142 -1.47 -4.28 -3.27
CA LEU A 142 -1.88 -3.79 -1.94
C LEU A 142 -2.65 -2.48 -2.06
N ARG A 143 -2.13 -1.53 -2.84
CA ARG A 143 -2.78 -0.25 -3.06
C ARG A 143 -4.16 -0.37 -3.73
N HIS A 144 -4.27 -1.19 -4.77
CA HIS A 144 -5.56 -1.43 -5.43
C HIS A 144 -6.58 -2.08 -4.48
N SER A 145 -6.11 -3.00 -3.64
CA SER A 145 -6.95 -3.67 -2.65
C SER A 145 -7.47 -2.67 -1.61
N LEU A 146 -6.60 -1.85 -1.00
CA LEU A 146 -7.01 -0.79 -0.06
C LEU A 146 -8.04 0.16 -0.66
N ALA A 147 -7.77 0.64 -1.88
CA ALA A 147 -8.66 1.57 -2.54
C ALA A 147 -10.05 0.97 -2.83
N THR A 148 -10.09 -0.30 -3.24
CA THR A 148 -11.34 -1.04 -3.46
C THR A 148 -12.10 -1.18 -2.14
N GLN A 149 -11.41 -1.48 -1.04
CA GLN A 149 -12.05 -1.59 0.28
C GLN A 149 -12.63 -0.27 0.75
N LEU A 150 -11.93 0.85 0.53
CA LEU A 150 -12.42 2.17 0.91
C LEU A 150 -13.69 2.54 0.12
N VAL A 151 -13.69 2.30 -1.20
CA VAL A 151 -14.89 2.49 -2.04
C VAL A 151 -16.04 1.58 -1.57
N GLY A 152 -15.76 0.31 -1.28
CA GLY A 152 -16.76 -0.66 -0.82
C GLY A 152 -17.38 -0.31 0.55
N ARG A 153 -16.69 0.47 1.39
CA ARG A 153 -17.23 1.01 2.66
C ARG A 153 -18.07 2.28 2.46
N ARG A 154 -18.52 2.57 1.23
CA ARG A 154 -19.27 3.77 0.84
C ARG A 154 -18.56 5.10 1.15
N ARG A 155 -17.23 5.10 1.27
CA ARG A 155 -16.48 6.35 1.29
C ARG A 155 -16.60 7.01 -0.08
N PRO A 156 -16.86 8.32 -0.15
CA PRO A 156 -17.04 8.97 -1.43
C PRO A 156 -15.70 8.95 -2.20
N ILE A 157 -15.79 8.66 -3.49
CA ILE A 157 -14.63 8.28 -4.33
C ILE A 157 -13.57 9.38 -4.44
N ASN A 158 -13.97 10.63 -4.25
CA ASN A 158 -13.12 11.82 -4.15
C ASN A 158 -12.25 11.77 -2.87
N GLU A 159 -12.79 11.42 -1.70
CA GLU A 159 -12.00 11.24 -0.47
C GLU A 159 -10.98 10.11 -0.64
N VAL A 160 -11.37 9.01 -1.30
CA VAL A 160 -10.47 7.90 -1.61
C VAL A 160 -9.38 8.33 -2.61
N ALA A 161 -9.74 9.13 -3.62
CA ALA A 161 -8.80 9.66 -4.60
C ALA A 161 -7.81 10.66 -4.01
N ASP A 162 -8.22 11.48 -3.04
CA ASP A 162 -7.38 12.44 -2.31
C ASP A 162 -6.43 11.73 -1.35
N LEU A 163 -6.95 10.79 -0.53
CA LEU A 163 -6.13 9.94 0.36
C LEU A 163 -5.03 9.20 -0.43
N LEU A 164 -5.37 8.75 -1.62
CA LEU A 164 -4.45 8.01 -2.48
C LEU A 164 -3.64 8.95 -3.41
N GLY A 165 -4.05 10.20 -3.64
CA GLY A 165 -3.38 11.19 -4.48
C GLY A 165 -3.38 10.82 -5.98
N HIS A 166 -4.55 10.61 -6.60
CA HIS A 166 -4.72 10.32 -8.04
C HIS A 166 -4.96 11.61 -8.87
N ARG A 167 -4.32 11.74 -10.05
CA ARG A 167 -4.53 12.85 -11.03
C ARG A 167 -5.07 12.39 -12.38
N SER A 168 -5.22 11.07 -12.62
CA SER A 168 -5.60 10.53 -13.93
C SER A 168 -6.97 9.88 -13.87
N ILE A 169 -7.86 10.29 -14.78
CA ILE A 169 -9.18 9.71 -15.02
C ILE A 169 -9.11 8.18 -15.20
N ASN A 170 -8.01 7.62 -15.72
CA ASN A 170 -7.88 6.17 -15.94
C ASN A 170 -7.81 5.35 -14.64
N THR A 171 -7.24 5.88 -13.55
CA THR A 171 -7.22 5.15 -12.26
C THR A 171 -8.51 5.37 -11.47
N THR A 172 -9.16 6.52 -11.64
CA THR A 172 -10.51 6.79 -11.13
C THR A 172 -11.56 5.93 -11.86
N ALA A 173 -11.43 5.73 -13.17
CA ALA A 173 -12.31 4.88 -13.97
C ALA A 173 -12.33 3.43 -13.51
N LEU A 174 -11.19 2.92 -13.03
CA LEU A 174 -11.12 1.58 -12.43
C LEU A 174 -11.92 1.49 -11.13
N TYR A 175 -11.95 2.55 -10.32
CA TYR A 175 -12.76 2.64 -9.10
C TYR A 175 -14.23 2.89 -9.39
N VAL A 176 -14.55 3.68 -10.42
CA VAL A 176 -15.92 3.86 -10.92
C VAL A 176 -16.48 2.53 -11.39
N LYS A 177 -15.69 1.67 -12.05
CA LYS A 177 -16.13 0.33 -12.43
C LYS A 177 -16.46 -0.55 -11.21
N VAL A 178 -15.64 -0.50 -10.15
CA VAL A 178 -15.90 -1.23 -8.90
C VAL A 178 -17.14 -0.70 -8.19
N ALA A 179 -17.29 0.62 -8.08
CA ALA A 179 -18.46 1.26 -7.49
C ALA A 179 -19.73 0.99 -8.32
N ALA A 180 -19.63 1.01 -9.66
CA ALA A 180 -20.75 0.73 -10.56
C ALA A 180 -21.23 -0.72 -10.46
N SER A 181 -20.32 -1.70 -10.30
CA SER A 181 -20.70 -3.09 -10.04
C SER A 181 -21.45 -3.24 -8.71
N GLN A 182 -21.10 -2.45 -7.69
CA GLN A 182 -21.78 -2.46 -6.38
C GLN A 182 -23.08 -1.66 -6.39
N LEU A 183 -23.15 -0.57 -7.15
CA LEU A 183 -24.37 0.20 -7.37
C LEU A 183 -25.42 -0.62 -8.14
N ALA A 184 -24.99 -1.54 -9.01
CA ALA A 184 -25.89 -2.48 -9.68
C ALA A 184 -26.52 -3.51 -8.72
N GLU A 185 -25.86 -3.88 -7.62
CA GLU A 185 -26.43 -4.79 -6.60
C GLU A 185 -27.52 -4.13 -5.75
N VAL A 186 -27.49 -2.80 -5.63
CA VAL A 186 -28.51 -2.01 -4.91
C VAL A 186 -29.43 -1.23 -5.85
N ALA A 187 -29.25 -1.37 -7.17
CA ALA A 187 -30.11 -0.75 -8.16
C ALA A 187 -31.46 -1.46 -8.09
N LEU A 188 -32.49 -0.72 -7.68
CA LEU A 188 -33.85 -1.18 -7.82
C LEU A 188 -34.12 -1.46 -9.30
N PRO A 189 -34.83 -2.55 -9.64
CA PRO A 189 -35.24 -2.81 -11.01
C PRO A 189 -35.99 -1.58 -11.53
N PHE A 190 -35.72 -1.22 -12.79
CA PHE A 190 -36.40 -0.11 -13.42
C PHE A 190 -37.91 -0.38 -13.40
N PRO A 191 -38.75 0.55 -12.90
CA PRO A 191 -40.19 0.34 -12.88
C PRO A 191 -40.69 0.14 -14.33
N GLY A 192 -41.08 -1.09 -14.67
CA GLY A 192 -41.56 -1.47 -16.01
C GLY A 192 -40.71 -2.49 -16.80
N GLY A 193 -39.59 -3.00 -16.25
CA GLY A 193 -38.86 -4.11 -16.86
C GLY A 193 -39.52 -5.45 -16.55
N ALA A 194 -40.13 -6.10 -17.55
CA ALA A 194 -40.72 -7.43 -17.41
C ALA A 194 -39.66 -8.48 -16.99
N ALA A 195 -40.08 -9.42 -16.12
CA ALA A 195 -39.29 -10.55 -15.66
C ALA A 195 -38.97 -11.55 -16.79
#